data_AF-A0A959WCE6-F1
#
_entry.id   AF-A0A959WCE6-F1
#
_cell.length_a   1.000
_cell.length_b   1.000
_cell.length_c   1.000
_cell.angle_alpha   90.00
_cell.angle_beta   90.00
_cell.angle_gamma   90.00
#
_symmetry.space_group_name_H-M   'P 1'
#
loop_
_entity.id
_entity.type
_entity.pdbx_description
1 polymer ?
#
loop_
_entity_poly.entity_id
_entity_poly.type
_entity_poly.pdbx_seq_one_letter_code
_entity_poly.pdbx_strand_id
1 'polypeptide(L)'
;MDLNLTKRQSEIFEFIKTQIDKTGYPPTVREIGQGLGLHSPSTVHAHLAKLERSGVLRRDPSKPRAIEILVERTKRVMRPAVPLVGQVAAGTPILAEENIEDQLEIPAMIGADDGDYALAVRGDSMRDAGILSGDYVVVHPVEDADDGQIVVAMIEGEATVKRLYHETDGVRLQPENDAYEPIISKEAEVLGRVIGVFRRV
;
A
#
# COMPACT_ATOMS: atom_id res chain seq x y z
N MET A 1 -5.93 -4.26 14.31
CA MET A 1 -6.87 -3.97 15.41
C MET A 1 -8.20 -3.60 14.78
N ASP A 2 -9.18 -4.50 14.79
CA ASP A 2 -10.47 -4.23 14.16
C ASP A 2 -11.22 -3.18 14.96
N LEU A 3 -11.39 -2.02 14.33
CA LEU A 3 -12.13 -0.88 14.85
C LEU A 3 -13.61 -1.24 14.83
N ASN A 4 -14.12 -1.79 15.92
CA ASN A 4 -15.53 -2.13 16.08
C ASN A 4 -16.37 -0.86 16.31
N LEU A 5 -16.45 -0.02 15.27
CA LEU A 5 -17.16 1.24 15.23
C LEU A 5 -18.54 1.03 14.61
N THR A 6 -19.56 1.68 15.17
CA THR A 6 -20.87 1.74 14.53
C THR A 6 -20.79 2.57 13.25
N LYS A 7 -21.70 2.34 12.29
CA LYS A 7 -21.77 3.10 11.04
C LYS A 7 -21.63 4.61 11.24
N ARG A 8 -22.33 5.17 12.23
CA ARG A 8 -22.30 6.61 12.53
C ARG A 8 -20.96 7.07 13.11
N GLN A 9 -20.30 6.24 13.91
CA GLN A 9 -18.97 6.53 14.44
C GLN A 9 -17.93 6.52 13.33
N SER A 10 -18.01 5.57 12.40
CA SER A 10 -17.15 5.51 11.22
C SER A 10 -17.33 6.73 10.33
N GLU A 11 -18.57 7.16 10.07
CA GLU A 11 -18.85 8.39 9.29
C GLU A 11 -18.25 9.64 9.95
N ILE A 12 -18.33 9.76 11.29
CA ILE A 12 -17.71 10.87 12.02
C ILE A 12 -16.18 10.80 11.95
N PHE A 13 -15.60 9.62 12.10
CA PHE A 13 -14.15 9.42 12.04
C PHE A 13 -13.61 9.77 10.64
N GLU A 14 -14.24 9.28 9.58
CA GLU A 14 -13.86 9.57 8.19
C GLU A 14 -14.02 11.04 7.83
N PHE A 15 -15.07 11.71 8.34
CA PHE A 15 -15.25 13.14 8.15
C PHE A 15 -14.10 13.94 8.78
N ILE A 16 -13.70 13.60 10.01
CA ILE A 16 -12.57 14.24 10.70
C ILE A 16 -11.28 14.03 9.90
N LYS A 17 -11.01 12.80 9.45
CA LYS A 17 -9.84 12.46 8.63
C LYS A 17 -9.79 13.30 7.35
N THR A 18 -10.87 13.25 6.58
CA THR A 18 -11.01 13.98 5.31
C THR A 18 -10.80 15.49 5.50
N GLN A 19 -11.30 16.06 6.60
CA GLN A 19 -11.14 17.48 6.87
C GLN A 19 -9.69 17.85 7.22
N ILE A 20 -9.00 17.04 8.03
CA ILE A 20 -7.59 17.24 8.35
C ILE A 20 -6.76 17.19 7.06
N ASP A 21 -7.01 16.22 6.19
CA ASP A 21 -6.28 16.06 4.93
C ASP A 21 -6.50 17.24 3.98
N LYS A 22 -7.73 17.77 3.93
CA LYS A 22 -8.09 18.90 3.05
C LYS A 22 -7.64 20.27 3.56
N THR A 23 -7.66 20.49 4.88
CA THR A 23 -7.49 21.84 5.45
C THR A 23 -6.26 22.00 6.33
N GLY A 24 -5.61 20.90 6.72
CA GLY A 24 -4.47 20.88 7.62
C GLY A 24 -4.83 21.03 9.11
N TYR A 25 -6.12 21.11 9.44
CA TYR A 25 -6.58 21.22 10.83
C TYR A 25 -7.89 20.45 11.07
N PRO A 26 -8.13 19.95 12.30
CA PRO A 26 -9.33 19.19 12.60
C PRO A 26 -10.59 20.08 12.62
N PRO A 27 -11.77 19.50 12.31
CA PRO A 27 -13.04 20.20 12.38
C PRO A 27 -13.44 20.48 13.84
N THR A 28 -14.31 21.46 14.01
CA THR A 28 -15.04 21.71 15.25
C THR A 28 -16.26 20.78 15.36
N VAL A 29 -16.80 20.64 16.57
CA VAL A 29 -18.04 19.88 16.82
C VAL A 29 -19.20 20.37 15.94
N ARG A 30 -19.28 21.69 15.70
CA ARG A 30 -20.33 22.29 14.85
C ARG A 30 -20.14 21.92 13.38
N GLU A 31 -18.91 21.94 12.88
CA GLU A 31 -18.59 21.55 11.50
C GLU A 31 -18.88 20.07 11.26
N ILE A 32 -18.55 19.19 12.23
CA ILE A 32 -18.91 17.76 12.18
C ILE A 32 -20.43 17.59 12.11
N GLY A 33 -21.16 18.34 12.95
CA GLY A 33 -22.62 18.29 12.97
C GLY A 33 -23.24 18.71 11.64
N GLN A 34 -22.79 19.83 11.09
CA GLN A 34 -23.26 20.32 9.79
C GLN A 34 -22.91 19.38 8.63
N GLY A 35 -21.67 18.87 8.61
CA GLY A 35 -21.20 18.00 7.53
C GLY A 35 -21.88 16.64 7.48
N LEU A 36 -22.43 16.16 8.60
CA LEU A 36 -23.07 14.85 8.72
C LEU A 36 -24.57 14.91 9.01
N GLY A 37 -25.19 16.09 8.91
CA GLY A 37 -26.61 16.28 9.16
C GLY A 37 -27.05 16.01 10.61
N LEU A 38 -26.16 16.20 11.59
CA LEU A 38 -26.47 16.04 13.01
C LEU A 38 -26.88 17.39 13.61
N HIS A 39 -28.16 17.51 13.97
CA HIS A 39 -28.73 18.76 14.47
C HIS A 39 -28.34 19.11 15.92
N SER A 40 -27.90 18.14 16.71
CA SER A 40 -27.58 18.33 18.12
C SER A 40 -26.07 18.23 18.39
N PRO A 41 -25.43 19.29 18.91
CA PRO A 41 -24.03 19.24 19.36
C PRO A 41 -23.77 18.12 20.38
N SER A 42 -24.74 17.85 21.26
CA SER A 42 -24.63 16.81 22.28
C SER A 42 -24.50 15.41 21.66
N THR A 43 -25.17 15.16 20.53
CA THR A 43 -25.06 13.89 19.79
C THR A 43 -23.65 13.72 19.24
N VAL A 44 -23.07 14.77 18.66
CA VAL A 44 -21.69 14.76 18.18
C VAL A 44 -20.71 14.51 19.35
N HIS A 45 -20.90 15.20 20.48
CA HIS A 45 -20.08 14.98 21.67
C HIS A 45 -20.15 13.53 22.18
N ALA A 46 -21.33 12.90 22.15
CA ALA A 46 -21.52 11.52 22.58
C ALA A 46 -20.79 10.53 21.67
N HIS A 47 -20.83 10.72 20.35
CA HIS A 47 -20.08 9.90 19.41
C HIS A 47 -18.57 10.10 19.57
N LEU A 48 -18.10 11.34 19.65
CA LEU A 48 -16.68 11.65 19.89
C LEU A 48 -16.18 11.03 21.20
N ALA A 49 -16.98 11.04 22.27
CA ALA A 49 -16.63 10.39 23.54
C ALA A 49 -16.54 8.86 23.43
N LYS A 50 -17.29 8.24 22.51
CA LYS A 50 -17.17 6.80 22.24
C LYS A 50 -15.93 6.49 21.41
N LEU A 51 -15.64 7.31 20.38
CA LEU A 51 -14.42 7.21 19.57
C LEU A 51 -13.15 7.39 20.43
N GLU A 52 -13.19 8.33 21.37
CA GLU A 52 -12.12 8.53 22.35
C GLU A 52 -11.94 7.33 23.27
N ARG A 53 -13.05 6.76 23.79
CA ARG A 53 -13.02 5.53 24.60
C ARG A 53 -12.53 4.30 23.84
N SER A 54 -12.76 4.23 22.53
CA SER A 54 -12.22 3.18 21.68
C SER A 54 -10.76 3.40 21.30
N GLY A 55 -10.12 4.48 21.78
CA GLY A 55 -8.69 4.74 21.59
C GLY A 55 -8.30 5.22 20.20
N VAL A 56 -9.27 5.64 19.38
CA VAL A 56 -9.00 5.94 17.96
C VAL A 56 -8.61 7.40 17.72
N LEU A 57 -9.01 8.25 18.65
CA LEU A 57 -8.69 9.66 18.70
C LEU A 57 -8.60 10.12 20.15
N ARG A 58 -7.99 11.28 20.37
CA ARG A 58 -8.02 12.00 21.64
C ARG A 58 -8.50 13.42 21.38
N ARG A 59 -9.11 14.06 22.38
CA ARG A 59 -9.47 15.47 22.28
C ARG A 59 -9.23 16.25 23.56
N ASP A 60 -9.09 17.56 23.41
CA ASP A 60 -9.23 18.51 24.51
C ASP A 60 -10.62 19.19 24.38
N PRO A 61 -11.62 18.80 25.19
CA PRO A 61 -12.96 19.34 25.10
C PRO A 61 -13.04 20.84 25.43
N SER A 62 -12.01 21.42 26.05
CA SER A 62 -11.95 22.86 26.36
C SER A 62 -11.53 23.72 25.18
N LYS A 63 -10.94 23.13 24.13
CA LYS A 63 -10.38 23.85 22.98
C LYS A 63 -11.09 23.46 21.68
N PRO A 64 -11.57 24.44 20.89
CA PRO A 64 -12.02 24.15 19.54
C PRO A 64 -10.84 23.60 18.72
N ARG A 65 -11.10 22.63 17.84
CA ARG A 65 -10.09 22.03 16.94
C ARG A 65 -8.93 21.33 17.67
N ALA A 66 -9.14 20.88 18.91
CA ALA A 66 -8.19 20.01 19.59
C ALA A 66 -8.65 18.55 19.50
N ILE A 67 -8.64 18.00 18.27
CA ILE A 67 -8.89 16.58 18.01
C ILE A 67 -7.63 16.01 17.34
N GLU A 68 -7.08 14.95 17.92
CA GLU A 68 -5.91 14.23 17.42
C GLU A 68 -6.30 12.80 17.08
N ILE A 69 -6.08 12.36 15.84
CA ILE A 69 -6.28 10.97 15.44
C ILE A 69 -5.09 10.14 15.93
N LEU A 70 -5.36 9.12 16.75
CA LEU A 70 -4.32 8.26 17.32
C LEU A 70 -3.94 7.12 16.37
N VAL A 71 -4.94 6.49 15.74
CA VAL A 71 -4.71 5.30 14.88
C VAL A 71 -3.83 5.60 13.67
N GLU A 72 -3.88 6.81 13.11
CA GLU A 72 -3.07 7.16 11.95
C GLU A 72 -1.59 7.28 12.32
N ARG A 73 -1.27 7.79 13.52
CA ARG A 73 0.10 7.75 14.04
C ARG A 73 0.53 6.31 14.29
N THR A 74 -0.33 5.48 14.88
CA THR A 74 0.00 4.08 15.11
C THR A 74 0.15 3.30 13.82
N LYS A 75 -0.68 3.50 12.78
CA LYS A 75 -0.52 2.89 11.45
C LYS A 75 0.71 3.40 10.71
N ARG A 76 1.09 4.66 10.91
CA ARG A 76 2.29 5.27 10.33
C ARG A 76 3.58 4.84 11.05
N VAL A 77 3.47 4.42 12.32
CA VAL A 77 4.55 3.85 13.15
C VAL A 77 4.58 2.31 13.08
N MET A 78 3.45 1.66 12.78
CA MET A 78 3.26 0.21 12.63
C MET A 78 2.94 -0.15 11.17
N ARG A 79 3.61 0.49 10.20
CA ARG A 79 3.56 -0.10 8.86
C ARG A 79 4.32 -1.42 8.92
N PRO A 80 3.76 -2.51 8.36
CA PRO A 80 4.45 -3.79 8.35
C PRO A 80 5.80 -3.57 7.67
N ALA A 81 6.86 -4.05 8.32
CA ALA A 81 8.13 -4.21 7.63
C ALA A 81 7.87 -5.22 6.50
N VAL A 82 8.17 -4.81 5.27
CA VAL A 82 7.90 -5.59 4.08
C VAL A 82 9.00 -6.66 3.96
N PRO A 83 8.67 -7.96 3.88
CA PRO A 83 9.67 -9.00 3.75
C PRO A 83 10.47 -8.81 2.47
N LEU A 84 11.79 -8.76 2.59
CA LEU A 84 12.69 -8.87 1.46
C LEU A 84 12.79 -10.34 1.10
N VAL A 85 12.27 -10.67 -0.07
CA VAL A 85 12.29 -12.01 -0.61
C VAL A 85 13.52 -12.16 -1.51
N GLY A 86 14.24 -13.27 -1.31
CA GLY A 86 15.44 -13.65 -2.04
C GLY A 86 15.13 -14.31 -3.37
N GLN A 87 15.67 -15.51 -3.58
CA GLN A 87 15.36 -16.30 -4.77
C GLN A 87 13.94 -16.85 -4.70
N VAL A 88 13.10 -16.46 -5.67
CA VAL A 88 11.77 -17.03 -5.84
C VAL A 88 11.90 -18.27 -6.72
N ALA A 89 11.78 -19.45 -6.12
CA ALA A 89 11.72 -20.72 -6.84
C ALA A 89 10.27 -21.10 -7.17
N ALA A 90 10.06 -21.69 -8.35
CA ALA A 90 8.75 -22.21 -8.72
C ALA A 90 8.22 -23.24 -7.71
N GLY A 91 6.89 -23.23 -7.53
CA GLY A 91 6.16 -24.22 -6.72
C GLY A 91 6.13 -23.96 -5.21
N THR A 92 6.80 -22.90 -4.74
CA THR A 92 6.79 -22.49 -3.33
C THR A 92 6.14 -21.12 -3.20
N PRO A 93 5.26 -20.87 -2.22
CA PRO A 93 4.71 -19.52 -2.01
C PRO A 93 5.84 -18.50 -1.84
N ILE A 94 5.72 -17.35 -2.51
CA ILE A 94 6.75 -16.29 -2.49
C ILE A 94 7.08 -15.86 -1.05
N LEU A 95 6.07 -15.77 -0.20
CA LEU A 95 6.18 -15.38 1.21
C LEU A 95 6.53 -16.53 2.16
N ALA A 96 6.95 -17.69 1.66
CA ALA A 96 7.44 -18.76 2.52
C ALA A 96 8.66 -18.29 3.32
N GLU A 97 8.77 -18.69 4.60
CA GLU A 97 9.85 -18.25 5.50
C GLU A 97 11.25 -18.51 4.93
N GLU A 98 11.42 -19.57 4.14
CA GLU A 98 12.68 -19.93 3.47
C GLU A 98 13.13 -18.92 2.41
N ASN A 99 12.20 -18.16 1.83
CA ASN A 99 12.49 -17.16 0.82
C ASN A 99 12.73 -15.77 1.43
N ILE A 100 12.42 -15.55 2.72
CA ILE A 100 12.58 -14.25 3.39
C ILE A 100 14.02 -14.08 3.86
N GLU A 101 14.73 -13.12 3.29
CA GLU A 101 16.13 -12.80 3.63
C GLU A 101 16.23 -11.69 4.68
N ASP A 102 15.32 -10.72 4.66
CA ASP A 102 15.33 -9.55 5.56
C ASP A 102 13.94 -8.90 5.65
N GLN A 103 13.82 -7.77 6.36
CA GLN A 103 12.63 -6.92 6.39
C GLN A 103 12.98 -5.46 6.10
N LEU A 104 12.19 -4.82 5.22
CA LEU A 104 12.37 -3.42 4.83
C LEU A 104 11.28 -2.54 5.42
N GLU A 105 11.69 -1.46 6.09
CA GLU A 105 10.75 -0.42 6.51
C GLU A 105 10.38 0.47 5.31
N ILE A 106 9.13 0.36 4.85
CA ILE A 106 8.65 1.11 3.69
C ILE A 106 7.93 2.40 4.14
N PRO A 107 8.35 3.58 3.65
CA PRO A 107 7.70 4.84 4.01
C PRO A 107 6.21 4.89 3.66
N ALA A 108 5.43 5.42 4.59
CA ALA A 108 4.48 6.51 4.36
C ALA A 108 3.78 6.61 2.97
N MET A 109 4.54 7.21 2.08
CA MET A 109 4.12 7.72 0.80
C MET A 109 3.99 6.66 -0.30
N ILE A 110 4.66 5.51 -0.16
CA ILE A 110 4.60 4.43 -1.17
C ILE A 110 3.28 3.66 -1.06
N GLY A 111 2.75 3.58 0.17
CA GLY A 111 1.44 2.94 0.43
C GLY A 111 1.51 1.42 0.45
N ALA A 112 2.52 0.84 1.10
CA ALA A 112 2.61 -0.61 1.25
C ALA A 112 1.54 -1.17 2.21
N ASP A 113 0.78 -2.15 1.70
CA ASP A 113 -0.18 -3.08 2.30
C ASP A 113 0.43 -4.16 3.23
N ASP A 114 -0.37 -4.74 4.13
CA ASP A 114 -0.10 -6.07 4.69
C ASP A 114 -0.10 -7.09 3.54
N GLY A 115 0.97 -7.87 3.40
CA GLY A 115 1.13 -8.88 2.35
C GLY A 115 1.98 -8.44 1.15
N ASP A 116 2.33 -7.16 1.06
CA ASP A 116 3.34 -6.69 0.11
C ASP A 116 4.70 -7.32 0.42
N TYR A 117 5.55 -7.46 -0.59
CA TYR A 117 6.90 -7.97 -0.47
C TYR A 117 7.89 -7.16 -1.31
N ALA A 118 9.17 -7.27 -0.99
CA ALA A 118 10.23 -6.64 -1.77
C ALA A 118 11.08 -7.70 -2.46
N LEU A 119 11.56 -7.41 -3.66
CA LEU A 119 12.50 -8.25 -4.40
C LEU A 119 13.72 -7.44 -4.82
N ALA A 120 14.90 -8.05 -4.70
CA ALA A 120 16.13 -7.50 -5.25
C ALA A 120 16.19 -7.70 -6.77
N VAL A 121 16.36 -6.61 -7.51
CA VAL A 121 16.48 -6.62 -8.96
C VAL A 121 17.88 -7.09 -9.36
N ARG A 122 17.94 -8.07 -10.27
CA ARG A 122 19.16 -8.55 -10.89
C ARG A 122 19.10 -8.30 -12.40
N GLY A 123 20.16 -7.70 -12.94
CA GLY A 123 20.25 -7.35 -14.36
C GLY A 123 19.66 -5.96 -14.67
N ASP A 124 19.71 -5.58 -15.95
CA ASP A 124 19.42 -4.23 -16.43
C ASP A 124 18.32 -4.19 -17.51
N SER A 125 17.50 -5.24 -17.62
CA SER A 125 16.40 -5.30 -18.60
C SER A 125 15.33 -4.22 -18.42
N MET A 126 15.34 -3.51 -17.29
CA MET A 126 14.39 -2.44 -16.95
C MET A 126 15.06 -1.06 -16.83
N ARG A 127 16.27 -0.91 -17.38
CA ARG A 127 17.11 0.29 -17.24
C ARG A 127 16.41 1.57 -17.66
N ASP A 128 15.69 1.56 -18.78
CA ASP A 128 15.07 2.74 -19.36
C ASP A 128 13.77 3.13 -18.61
N ALA A 129 13.24 2.22 -17.79
CA ALA A 129 12.23 2.51 -16.76
C ALA A 129 12.83 3.00 -15.43
N GLY A 130 14.15 3.17 -15.35
CA GLY A 130 14.86 3.64 -14.17
C GLY A 130 15.08 2.58 -13.08
N ILE A 131 14.74 1.32 -13.34
CA ILE A 131 14.96 0.19 -12.44
C ILE A 131 16.29 -0.48 -12.82
N LEU A 132 17.26 -0.41 -11.91
CA LEU A 132 18.63 -0.88 -12.13
C LEU A 132 18.95 -2.12 -11.30
N SER A 133 19.97 -2.86 -11.73
CA SER A 133 20.50 -3.97 -10.93
C SER A 133 20.93 -3.49 -9.54
N GLY A 134 20.50 -4.20 -8.50
CA GLY A 134 20.73 -3.84 -7.10
C GLY A 134 19.63 -2.97 -6.47
N ASP A 135 18.61 -2.56 -7.24
CA ASP A 135 17.41 -1.97 -6.69
C ASP A 135 16.56 -2.99 -5.93
N TYR A 136 15.69 -2.48 -5.07
CA TYR A 136 14.60 -3.24 -4.47
C TYR A 136 13.28 -2.73 -5.02
N VAL A 137 12.49 -3.62 -5.62
CA VAL A 137 11.10 -3.31 -6.03
C VAL A 137 10.16 -3.76 -4.92
N VAL A 138 9.19 -2.91 -4.56
CA VAL A 138 8.08 -3.30 -3.69
C VAL A 138 6.92 -3.74 -4.56
N VAL A 139 6.37 -4.90 -4.23
CA VAL A 139 5.41 -5.63 -5.04
C VAL A 139 4.14 -5.85 -4.23
N HIS A 140 3.02 -5.46 -4.83
CA HIS A 140 1.69 -5.78 -4.35
C HIS A 140 1.21 -7.08 -5.02
N PRO A 141 0.97 -8.17 -4.27
CA PRO A 141 0.54 -9.44 -4.85
C PRO A 141 -0.81 -9.31 -5.55
N VAL A 142 -0.83 -9.66 -6.83
CA VAL A 142 -2.03 -9.74 -7.68
C VAL A 142 -1.81 -10.86 -8.70
N GLU A 143 -2.88 -11.52 -9.09
CA GLU A 143 -2.83 -12.59 -10.11
C GLU A 143 -2.77 -12.03 -11.54
N ASP A 144 -3.05 -10.74 -11.72
CA ASP A 144 -3.03 -10.04 -13.00
C ASP A 144 -2.87 -8.51 -12.82
N ALA A 145 -2.50 -7.78 -13.86
CA ALA A 145 -2.27 -6.33 -13.85
C ALA A 145 -2.66 -5.68 -15.19
N ASP A 146 -2.91 -4.36 -15.20
CA ASP A 146 -3.30 -3.69 -16.45
C ASP A 146 -2.13 -3.56 -17.44
N ASP A 147 -2.46 -3.48 -18.74
CA ASP A 147 -1.49 -3.20 -19.79
C ASP A 147 -0.65 -1.96 -19.48
N GLY A 148 0.65 -2.10 -19.68
CA GLY A 148 1.62 -1.07 -19.40
C GLY A 148 2.03 -0.98 -17.93
N GLN A 149 1.48 -1.76 -17.01
CA GLN A 149 1.99 -1.81 -15.63
C GLN A 149 3.29 -2.63 -15.54
N ILE A 150 4.17 -2.26 -14.61
CA ILE A 150 5.37 -3.04 -14.32
C ILE A 150 4.99 -4.12 -13.30
N VAL A 151 5.31 -5.36 -13.63
CA VAL A 151 4.98 -6.54 -12.82
C VAL A 151 6.22 -7.35 -12.51
N VAL A 152 6.11 -8.16 -11.47
CA VAL A 152 6.94 -9.33 -11.28
C VAL A 152 6.16 -10.51 -11.84
N ALA A 153 6.79 -11.28 -12.73
CA ALA A 153 6.21 -12.47 -13.32
C ALA A 153 7.16 -13.66 -13.14
N MET A 154 6.61 -14.85 -12.92
CA MET A 154 7.33 -16.12 -12.95
C MET A 154 7.32 -16.65 -14.38
N ILE A 155 8.49 -16.97 -14.92
CA ILE A 155 8.63 -17.61 -16.23
C ILE A 155 9.78 -18.61 -16.19
N GLU A 156 9.56 -19.83 -16.69
CA GLU A 156 10.56 -20.91 -16.68
C GLU A 156 11.18 -21.19 -15.30
N GLY A 157 10.45 -20.89 -14.22
CA GLY A 157 10.91 -21.06 -12.85
C GLY A 157 11.74 -19.91 -12.27
N GLU A 158 11.88 -18.81 -13.00
CA GLU A 158 12.57 -17.60 -12.55
C GLU A 158 11.64 -16.38 -12.50
N ALA A 159 11.73 -15.61 -11.42
CA ALA A 159 11.02 -14.34 -11.30
C ALA A 159 11.74 -13.23 -12.09
N THR A 160 10.99 -12.48 -12.90
CA THR A 160 11.48 -11.39 -13.73
C THR A 160 10.63 -10.14 -13.56
N VAL A 161 11.26 -8.96 -13.60
CA VAL A 161 10.57 -7.66 -13.65
C VAL A 161 10.43 -7.23 -15.11
N LYS A 162 9.20 -7.01 -15.57
CA LYS A 162 8.88 -6.59 -16.94
C LYS A 162 7.63 -5.70 -16.97
N ARG A 163 7.43 -4.98 -18.06
CA ARG A 163 6.15 -4.32 -18.33
C ARG A 163 5.19 -5.33 -18.96
N LEU A 164 3.98 -5.44 -18.41
CA LEU A 164 2.97 -6.39 -18.88
C LEU A 164 2.17 -5.81 -20.04
N TYR A 165 1.90 -6.63 -21.04
CA TYR A 165 0.89 -6.39 -22.06
C TYR A 165 0.15 -7.69 -22.35
N HIS A 166 -1.16 -7.61 -22.47
CA HIS A 166 -1.98 -8.73 -22.93
C HIS A 166 -1.89 -8.85 -24.44
N GLU A 167 -1.68 -10.07 -24.92
CA GLU A 167 -1.68 -10.41 -26.35
C GLU A 167 -2.75 -11.46 -26.61
N THR A 168 -3.08 -11.71 -27.89
CA THR A 168 -4.11 -12.72 -28.23
C THR A 168 -3.73 -14.13 -27.78
N ASP A 169 -2.43 -14.41 -27.65
CA ASP A 169 -1.91 -15.75 -27.41
C ASP A 169 -1.08 -15.84 -26.11
N GLY A 170 -1.46 -15.07 -25.09
CA GLY A 170 -0.81 -15.04 -23.77
C GLY A 170 -0.49 -13.62 -23.32
N VAL A 171 0.64 -13.45 -22.65
CA VAL A 171 1.15 -12.15 -22.23
C VAL A 171 2.49 -11.85 -22.89
N ARG A 172 2.74 -10.57 -23.16
CA ARG A 172 4.04 -10.04 -23.53
C ARG A 172 4.66 -9.36 -22.32
N LEU A 173 5.77 -9.91 -21.86
CA LEU A 173 6.62 -9.33 -20.84
C LEU A 173 7.70 -8.48 -21.53
N GLN A 174 7.42 -7.18 -21.61
CA GLN A 174 8.23 -6.20 -22.33
C GLN A 174 9.39 -5.70 -21.44
N PRO A 175 10.65 -5.87 -21.86
CA PRO A 175 11.78 -5.18 -21.23
C PRO A 175 11.75 -3.68 -21.56
N GLU A 176 12.33 -2.89 -20.67
CA GLU A 176 12.60 -1.46 -20.84
C GLU A 176 14.11 -1.28 -21.02
N ASN A 177 14.63 -1.93 -22.07
CA ASN A 177 16.02 -1.89 -22.52
C ASN A 177 16.09 -2.51 -23.92
N ASP A 178 16.49 -1.73 -24.92
CA ASP A 178 16.58 -2.14 -26.34
C ASP A 178 17.51 -3.33 -26.61
N ALA A 179 18.39 -3.69 -25.67
CA ALA A 179 19.26 -4.85 -25.79
C ALA A 179 18.54 -6.20 -25.56
N TYR A 180 17.27 -6.16 -25.13
CA TYR A 180 16.48 -7.34 -24.77
C TYR A 180 15.23 -7.44 -25.64
N GLU A 181 14.93 -8.66 -26.11
CA GLU A 181 13.70 -8.92 -26.86
C GLU A 181 12.50 -9.12 -25.91
N PRO A 182 11.28 -8.74 -26.32
CA PRO A 182 10.06 -9.04 -25.56
C PRO A 182 9.84 -10.54 -25.43
N ILE A 183 9.40 -10.99 -24.25
CA ILE A 183 9.08 -12.39 -24.01
C ILE A 183 7.56 -12.57 -24.16
N ILE A 184 7.13 -13.41 -25.10
CA ILE A 184 5.72 -13.76 -25.29
C ILE A 184 5.49 -15.15 -24.71
N SER A 185 4.59 -15.28 -23.75
CA SER A 185 4.36 -16.55 -23.05
C SER A 185 2.90 -16.74 -22.64
N LYS A 186 2.43 -17.99 -22.73
CA LYS A 186 1.13 -18.45 -22.18
C LYS A 186 1.25 -18.96 -20.75
N GLU A 187 2.47 -19.26 -20.32
CA GLU A 187 2.78 -19.95 -19.07
C GLU A 187 3.38 -18.99 -18.04
N ALA A 188 3.57 -17.72 -18.40
CA ALA A 188 4.00 -16.70 -17.47
C ALA A 188 2.89 -16.43 -16.43
N GLU A 189 3.26 -16.49 -15.16
CA GLU A 189 2.36 -16.20 -14.04
C GLU A 189 2.70 -14.84 -13.46
N VAL A 190 1.73 -13.94 -13.36
CA VAL A 190 1.94 -12.65 -12.68
C VAL A 190 1.94 -12.91 -11.17
N LEU A 191 3.03 -12.49 -10.52
CA LEU A 191 3.23 -12.63 -9.08
C LEU A 191 2.83 -11.37 -8.31
N GLY A 192 2.73 -10.24 -9.01
CA GLY A 192 2.28 -8.98 -8.45
C GLY A 192 2.73 -7.77 -9.24
N ARG A 193 2.16 -6.62 -8.88
CA ARG A 193 2.44 -5.32 -9.49
C ARG A 193 3.49 -4.57 -8.69
N VAL A 194 4.46 -3.97 -9.38
CA VAL A 194 5.46 -3.09 -8.76
C VAL A 194 4.80 -1.76 -8.37
N ILE A 195 4.86 -1.41 -7.09
CA ILE A 195 4.30 -0.17 -6.52
C ILE A 195 5.36 0.82 -6.04
N GLY A 196 6.64 0.41 -5.98
CA GLY A 196 7.73 1.27 -5.56
C GLY A 196 9.11 0.70 -5.92
N VAL A 197 10.11 1.58 -5.96
CA VAL A 197 11.52 1.24 -6.22
C VAL A 197 12.40 1.95 -5.20
N PHE A 198 13.32 1.21 -4.58
CA PHE A 198 14.30 1.70 -3.63
C PHE A 198 15.71 1.40 -4.12
N ARG A 199 16.58 2.41 -4.04
CA ARG A 199 17.99 2.28 -4.38
C ARG A 199 18.84 2.78 -3.23
N ARG A 200 19.81 1.96 -2.81
CA ARG A 200 20.91 2.40 -1.95
C ARG A 200 22.06 2.86 -2.85
N VAL A 201 22.54 4.08 -2.62
CA VAL A 201 23.67 4.69 -3.35
C VAL A 201 24.88 4.85 -2.46
#